data_AF-A0A497KZU4-F1
#
_entry.id   AF-A0A497KZU4-F1
#
_cell.length_a   1.000
_cell.length_b   1.000
_cell.length_c   1.000
_cell.angle_alpha   90.00
_cell.angle_beta   90.00
_cell.angle_gamma   90.00
#
_symmetry.space_group_name_H-M   'P 1'
#
loop_
_entity.id
_entity.type
_entity.pdbx_description
1 polymer ?
#
loop_
_entity_poly.entity_id
_entity_poly.type
_entity_poly.pdbx_seq_one_letter_code
_entity_poly.pdbx_strand_id
1 'polypeptide(L)' 'MNLRSRRRMAAEVLGVGESRIWIDPEYLDVVADVITKEEVRRLIHEGIIRVKPEAGVSRARARRIRAQKKKGRRRGPGSR' A
#
# COMPACT_ATOMS: atom_id res chain seq x y z
N MET A 1 17.00 10.31 -14.85
CA MET A 1 17.14 9.84 -13.46
C MET A 1 16.44 8.49 -13.29
N ASN A 2 17.10 7.45 -12.77
CA ASN A 2 16.48 6.12 -12.60
C ASN A 2 16.37 5.75 -11.11
N LEU A 3 15.16 5.85 -10.57
CA LEU A 3 14.84 5.58 -9.16
C LEU A 3 14.36 4.13 -8.90
N ARG A 4 14.34 3.28 -9.93
CA ARG A 4 13.79 1.92 -9.84
C ARG A 4 14.56 1.07 -8.83
N SER A 5 15.88 1.13 -8.85
CA SER A 5 16.74 0.41 -7.89
C SER A 5 16.53 0.89 -6.44
N ARG A 6 16.32 2.20 -6.25
CA ARG A 6 16.08 2.80 -4.93
C ARG A 6 14.71 2.43 -4.39
N ARG A 7 13.68 2.44 -5.24
CA ARG A 7 12.34 1.94 -4.87
C ARG A 7 12.37 0.48 -4.48
N ARG A 8 13.12 -0.36 -5.20
CA ARG A 8 13.32 -1.77 -4.83
C ARG A 8 13.99 -1.92 -3.47
N MET A 9 15.05 -1.14 -3.22
CA MET A 9 15.75 -1.17 -1.93
C MET A 9 14.84 -0.73 -0.77
N ALA A 10 14.07 0.34 -0.94
CA ALA A 10 13.09 0.79 0.04
C ALA A 10 11.99 -0.25 0.28
N ALA A 11 11.49 -0.88 -0.79
CA ALA A 11 10.51 -1.96 -0.73
C ALA A 11 11.03 -3.17 0.07
N GLU A 12 12.27 -3.59 -0.16
CA GLU A 12 12.93 -4.67 0.60
C GLU A 12 13.09 -4.32 2.08
N VAL A 13 13.52 -3.10 2.40
CA VAL A 13 13.71 -2.64 3.78
C VAL A 13 12.39 -2.58 4.55
N LEU A 14 11.31 -2.16 3.88
CA LEU A 14 9.98 -2.00 4.47
C LEU A 14 9.09 -3.25 4.37
N GLY A 15 9.51 -4.28 3.63
CA GLY A 15 8.75 -5.51 3.42
C GLY A 15 7.44 -5.29 2.63
N VAL A 16 7.38 -4.25 1.79
CA VAL A 16 6.19 -3.92 0.98
C VAL A 16 6.50 -3.99 -0.51
N GLY A 17 5.49 -4.07 -1.37
CA GLY A 17 5.70 -4.02 -2.82
C GLY A 17 6.16 -2.63 -3.31
N GLU A 18 6.96 -2.60 -4.39
CA GLU A 18 7.47 -1.34 -4.98
C GLU A 18 6.37 -0.34 -5.34
N SER A 19 5.17 -0.81 -5.68
CA SER A 19 4.01 0.02 -6.02
C SER A 19 3.51 0.88 -4.85
N ARG A 20 3.81 0.47 -3.61
CA ARG A 20 3.41 1.17 -2.40
C ARG A 20 4.45 2.17 -1.91
N ILE A 21 5.65 2.20 -2.49
CA ILE A 21 6.66 3.18 -2.13
C ILE A 21 6.30 4.53 -2.75
N TRP A 22 6.10 5.52 -1.89
CA TRP A 22 5.97 6.92 -2.24
C TRP A 22 7.27 7.65 -1.89
N ILE A 23 7.71 8.51 -2.79
CA ILE A 23 8.90 9.34 -2.64
C ILE A 23 8.43 10.77 -2.82
N ASP A 24 8.90 11.65 -1.95
CA ASP A 24 8.64 13.08 -2.05
C ASP A 24 9.22 13.64 -3.37
N PRO A 25 8.40 14.30 -4.22
CA PRO A 25 8.88 14.88 -5.47
C PRO A 25 9.90 16.00 -5.30
N GLU A 26 9.97 16.66 -4.14
CA GLU A 26 10.91 17.76 -3.88
C GLU A 26 12.34 17.26 -3.60
N TYR A 27 12.50 16.01 -3.16
CA TYR A 27 13.78 15.44 -2.72
C TYR A 27 14.27 14.31 -3.64
N LEU A 28 13.85 14.30 -4.92
CA LEU A 28 14.23 13.25 -5.86
C LEU A 28 15.74 13.16 -6.10
N ASP A 29 16.43 14.30 -6.06
CA ASP A 29 17.89 14.40 -6.19
C ASP A 29 18.59 13.68 -5.05
N VAL A 30 18.21 13.99 -3.81
CA VAL A 30 18.72 13.35 -2.60
C VAL A 30 18.49 11.84 -2.62
N VAL A 31 17.31 11.40 -3.06
CA VAL A 31 16.97 9.98 -3.10
C VAL A 31 17.78 9.25 -4.18
N ALA A 32 18.13 9.90 -5.28
CA ALA A 32 18.92 9.27 -6.34
C ALA A 32 20.38 9.01 -5.94
N ASP A 33 20.94 9.87 -5.09
CA ASP A 33 22.33 9.76 -4.62
C ASP A 33 22.53 8.64 -3.59
N VAL A 34 21.45 8.12 -3.02
CA VAL A 34 21.48 7.02 -2.04
C VAL A 34 22.03 5.74 -2.66
N ILE A 35 22.93 5.06 -1.93
CA ILE A 35 23.54 3.79 -2.35
C ILE A 35 23.26 2.68 -1.34
N THR A 36 23.18 2.99 -0.05
CA THR A 36 23.12 1.99 1.04
C THR A 36 21.72 1.81 1.61
N LYS A 37 21.46 0.65 2.24
CA LYS A 37 20.17 0.38 2.92
C LYS A 37 20.00 1.23 4.17
N GLU A 38 21.10 1.60 4.83
CA GLU A 38 21.15 2.46 6.01
C GLU A 38 20.68 3.89 5.68
N GLU A 39 21.12 4.44 4.55
CA GLU A 39 20.64 5.73 4.04
C GLU A 39 19.15 5.71 3.73
N VAL A 40 18.65 4.63 3.10
CA VAL A 40 17.22 4.47 2.85
C VAL A 40 16.44 4.46 4.17
N ARG A 41 16.93 3.80 5.23
CA ARG A 41 16.29 3.84 6.55
C ARG A 41 16.23 5.25 7.14
N ARG A 42 17.28 6.05 6.96
CA ARG A 42 17.30 7.47 7.37
C ARG A 42 16.26 8.29 6.62
N LEU A 43 16.17 8.15 5.30
CA LEU A 43 15.16 8.86 4.49
C LEU A 43 13.71 8.44 4.82
N ILE A 44 13.51 7.19 5.23
CA ILE A 44 12.22 6.72 5.75
C ILE A 44 11.91 7.40 7.09
N HIS A 45 12.91 7.53 7.96
CA HIS A 45 12.76 8.19 9.26
C HIS A 45 12.44 9.69 9.11
N GLU A 46 13.09 10.36 8.16
CA GLU A 46 12.84 11.76 7.80
C GLU A 46 11.51 11.97 7.07
N GLY A 47 10.85 10.88 6.61
CA GLY A 47 9.55 10.93 5.96
C GLY A 47 9.59 11.25 4.46
N ILE A 48 10.78 11.32 3.86
CA ILE A 48 10.96 11.51 2.40
C ILE A 48 10.49 10.27 1.64
N ILE A 49 10.72 9.07 2.20
CA ILE A 49 10.21 7.80 1.68
C ILE A 49 9.10 7.30 2.58
N ARG A 50 7.91 7.06 2.02
CA ARG A 50 6.73 6.61 2.77
C ARG A 50 6.04 5.44 2.11
N VAL A 51 5.31 4.67 2.91
CA VAL A 51 4.46 3.59 2.42
C VAL A 51 3.05 4.10 2.22
N LYS A 52 2.52 3.97 1.00
CA LYS A 52 1.11 4.21 0.71
C LYS A 52 0.24 3.18 1.43
N PRO A 53 -0.92 3.58 1.96
CA PRO A 53 -1.87 2.63 2.54
C PRO A 53 -2.33 1.61 1.49
N GLU A 54 -2.70 0.43 1.96
CA GLU A 54 -3.24 -0.62 1.10
C GLU A 54 -4.62 -0.22 0.57
N ALA A 55 -4.86 -0.52 -0.71
CA ALA A 55 -6.19 -0.40 -1.29
C ALA A 55 -7.10 -1.50 -0.73
N GLY A 56 -7.83 -1.19 0.34
CA GLY A 56 -8.80 -2.10 0.95
C GLY A 56 -10.14 -2.14 0.22
N VAL A 57 -10.69 -3.33 0.00
CA VAL A 57 -12.06 -3.49 -0.54
C VAL A 57 -13.09 -3.40 0.59
N SER A 58 -14.02 -2.44 0.49
CA SER A 58 -15.09 -2.29 1.48
C SER A 58 -16.02 -3.50 1.54
N ARG A 59 -16.22 -4.04 2.75
CA ARG A 59 -17.14 -5.16 3.02
C ARG A 59 -18.54 -4.71 3.46
N ALA A 60 -18.84 -3.41 3.46
CA ALA A 60 -20.11 -2.88 3.97
C ALA A 60 -21.33 -3.51 3.29
N ARG A 61 -21.34 -3.57 1.95
CA ARG A 61 -22.41 -4.21 1.17
C ARG A 61 -22.53 -5.70 1.47
N ALA A 62 -21.40 -6.42 1.50
CA ALA A 62 -21.38 -7.85 1.82
C ALA A 62 -21.92 -8.13 3.23
N ARG A 63 -21.54 -7.32 4.23
CA ARG A 63 -22.05 -7.42 5.62
C ARG A 63 -23.55 -7.14 5.67
N ARG A 64 -24.05 -6.12 4.97
CA ARG A 64 -25.49 -5.82 4.87
C ARG A 64 -26.26 -6.99 4.28
N ILE A 65 -25.78 -7.58 3.17
CA ILE A 65 -26.41 -8.75 2.54
C ILE A 65 -26.40 -9.95 3.49
N ARG A 66 -25.27 -10.21 4.17
CA ARG A 66 -25.15 -11.29 5.16
C ARG A 66 -26.15 -11.13 6.30
N ALA A 67 -26.35 -9.92 6.80
CA ALA A 67 -27.35 -9.63 7.83
C ALA A 67 -28.79 -9.91 7.34
N GLN A 68 -29.11 -9.52 6.11
CA GLN A 68 -30.42 -9.84 5.51
C GLN A 68 -30.61 -11.36 5.34
N LYS A 69 -29.58 -12.08 4.88
CA LYS A 69 -29.58 -13.54 4.76
C LYS A 69 -29.71 -14.25 6.12
N LYS A 70 -29.17 -13.69 7.21
CA LYS A 70 -29.32 -14.20 8.58
C LYS A 70 -30.76 -14.05 9.09
N LYS A 71 -31.46 -12.98 8.68
CA LYS A 71 -32.89 -12.76 8.96
C LYS A 71 -33.85 -13.57 8.06
N GLY A 72 -33.35 -14.54 7.29
CA GLY A 72 -34.16 -15.36 6.38
C GLY A 72 -34.51 -14.71 5.02
N ARG A 73 -34.12 -13.46 4.79
CA ARG A 73 -34.38 -12.75 3.51
C ARG A 73 -33.36 -13.16 2.44
N ARG A 74 -33.66 -12.94 1.16
CA ARG A 74 -32.79 -13.29 0.01
C ARG A 74 -32.42 -14.79 -0.05
N ARG A 75 -33.38 -15.66 0.26
CA ARG A 75 -33.26 -17.13 0.27
C ARG A 75 -34.38 -17.86 -0.52
N GLY A 76 -35.20 -17.13 -1.28
CA GLY A 76 -36.26 -17.74 -2.08
C GLY A 76 -35.72 -18.49 -3.30
N PRO A 77 -36.57 -19.23 -4.06
CA PRO A 77 -36.15 -20.00 -5.23
C PRO A 77 -35.39 -19.19 -6.29
N GLY A 78 -35.77 -17.93 -6.52
CA GLY A 78 -35.06 -17.01 -7.44
C GLY A 78 -33.75 -16.43 -6.90
N SER A 79 -33.33 -16.82 -5.70
CA SER A 79 -32.02 -16.46 -5.11
C SER A 79 -31.20 -17.67 -4.73
N ARG A 80 -31.64 -18.87 -5.13
CA ARG A 80 -30.92 -20.14 -4.96
C ARG A 80 -29.83 -20.26 -6.00
#